data_AF-A0A3B9SYF4-F1
#
_entry.id   AF-A0A3B9SYF4-F1
#
_cell.length_a   1.000
_cell.length_b   1.000
_cell.length_c   1.000
_cell.angle_alpha   90.00
_cell.angle_beta   90.00
_cell.angle_gamma   90.00
#
_symmetry.space_group_name_H-M   'P 1'
#
loop_
_entity.id
_entity.type
_entity.pdbx_description
1 polymer ?
#
loop_
_entity_poly.entity_id
_entity_poly.type
_entity_poly.pdbx_seq_one_letter_code
_entity_poly.pdbx_strand_id
1 'polypeptide(L)' 'MVFSSLFFLYLFLPVCLLCYGLSPSLPVKNAVLMIFSLVFYAWGEPTYIVLLLVSVLVNYL' A
#
# COMPACT_ATOMS: atom_id res chain seq x y z
N MET A 1 -6.44 4.08 1.26
CA MET A 1 -7.78 3.51 1.51
C MET A 1 -8.29 3.95 2.86
N VAL A 2 -9.59 4.10 3.06
CA VAL A 2 -10.17 4.18 4.42
C VAL A 2 -10.29 2.77 4.97
N PHE A 3 -9.95 2.55 6.25
CA PHE A 3 -10.06 1.24 6.91
C PHE A 3 -11.47 0.63 6.82
N SER A 4 -12.50 1.48 6.79
CA SER A 4 -13.90 1.06 6.67
C SER A 4 -14.37 0.77 5.24
N SER A 5 -13.48 0.83 4.24
CA SER A 5 -13.85 0.62 2.85
C SER A 5 -14.06 -0.88 2.55
N LEU A 6 -15.09 -1.18 1.74
CA LEU A 6 -15.38 -2.56 1.30
C LEU A 6 -14.19 -3.17 0.53
N PHE A 7 -13.49 -2.36 -0.27
CA PHE A 7 -12.26 -2.78 -0.94
C PHE A 7 -11.16 -3.18 0.05
N PHE A 8 -11.00 -2.45 1.15
CA PHE A 8 -10.01 -2.82 2.17
C PHE A 8 -10.38 -4.16 2.83
N LEU A 9 -11.62 -4.30 3.29
CA LEU A 9 -12.09 -5.47 4.02
C LEU A 9 -12.13 -6.75 3.18
N TYR A 10 -12.63 -6.66 1.94
CA TYR A 10 -12.89 -7.85 1.11
C TYR A 10 -11.79 -8.17 0.10
N LEU A 11 -10.93 -7.21 -0.25
CA LEU A 11 -9.84 -7.43 -1.21
C LEU A 11 -8.47 -7.29 -0.52
N PHE A 12 -8.17 -6.13 0.04
CA PHE A 12 -6.82 -5.84 0.54
C PHE A 12 -6.42 -6.74 1.72
N LEU A 13 -7.28 -6.86 2.72
CA LEU A 13 -7.01 -7.62 3.95
C LEU A 13 -6.85 -9.13 3.69
N PRO A 14 -7.75 -9.82 2.96
CA PRO A 14 -7.56 -11.24 2.67
C PRO A 14 -6.34 -11.50 1.79
N VAL A 15 -6.04 -10.64 0.79
CA VAL A 15 -4.84 -10.81 -0.04
C VAL A 15 -3.57 -10.60 0.79
N CYS A 16 -3.52 -9.58 1.65
CA CYS A 16 -2.39 -9.34 2.56
C CYS A 16 -2.13 -10.55 3.48
N LEU A 17 -3.18 -11.09 4.09
CA LEU A 17 -3.08 -12.27 4.97
C LEU A 17 -2.67 -13.53 4.21
N LEU A 18 -3.19 -13.74 2.99
CA LEU A 18 -2.79 -14.86 2.15
C LEU A 18 -1.32 -14.76 1.76
N CYS A 19 -0.85 -13.61 1.29
CA CYS A 19 0.56 -13.40 0.95
C CYS A 19 1.47 -13.59 2.18
N TYR A 20 1.06 -13.09 3.35
CA TYR A 20 1.80 -13.27 4.60
C TYR A 20 1.83 -14.73 5.06
N GLY A 21 0.73 -15.46 4.90
CA GLY A 21 0.61 -16.89 5.25
C GLY A 21 1.39 -17.81 4.32
N LEU A 22 1.45 -17.47 3.03
CA LEU A 22 2.21 -18.20 2.01
C LEU A 22 3.72 -17.89 2.03
N SER A 23 4.14 -16.84 2.75
CA SER A 23 5.53 -16.44 2.87
C SER A 23 6.32 -17.43 3.75
N PRO A 24 7.29 -18.18 3.19
CA PRO A 24 7.98 -19.25 3.91
C PRO A 24 9.08 -18.75 4.86
N SER A 25 9.57 -17.52 4.69
CA SER A 25 10.72 -16.99 5.44
C SER A 25 10.45 -15.59 6.02
N LEU A 26 11.05 -15.31 7.18
CA LEU A 26 10.99 -14.01 7.87
C LEU A 26 11.28 -12.79 6.97
N PRO A 27 12.32 -12.79 6.11
CA PRO A 27 12.58 -11.64 5.23
C PRO A 27 11.46 -11.43 4.20
N VAL A 28 10.86 -12.50 3.68
CA VAL A 28 9.77 -12.42 2.71
C VAL A 28 8.49 -11.91 3.37
N LYS A 29 8.21 -12.32 4.61
CA LYS A 29 7.09 -11.77 5.41
C LYS A 29 7.21 -10.27 5.61
N ASN A 30 8.40 -9.79 5.97
CA ASN A 30 8.65 -8.36 6.15
C ASN A 30 8.51 -7.59 4.83
N ALA A 31 9.00 -8.15 3.71
CA ALA A 31 8.84 -7.54 2.39
C ALA A 31 7.36 -7.46 1.97
N VAL A 32 6.58 -8.52 2.20
CA VAL A 32 5.13 -8.53 1.92
C VAL A 32 4.42 -7.46 2.73
N LEU A 33 4.65 -7.38 4.04
CA LEU A 33 4.04 -6.34 4.88
C LEU A 33 4.45 -4.92 4.44
N MET A 34 5.70 -4.73 4.04
CA MET A 34 6.19 -3.45 3.53
C MET A 34 5.49 -3.03 2.23
N ILE A 35 5.33 -3.96 1.28
CA ILE A 35 4.65 -3.68 0.01
C ILE A 35 3.17 -3.39 0.24
N PHE A 36 2.47 -4.21 1.04
CA PHE A 36 1.06 -3.99 1.32
C PHE A 36 0.82 -2.68 2.07
N SER A 37 1.68 -2.29 3.01
CA SER A 37 1.56 -1.00 3.70
C SER A 37 1.74 0.19 2.76
N LEU A 38 2.70 0.14 1.83
CA LEU A 38 2.85 1.16 0.79
C LEU A 38 1.62 1.25 -0.12
N VAL A 39 1.09 0.10 -0.56
CA VAL A 39 -0.11 0.04 -1.41
C VAL A 39 -1.34 0.59 -0.66
N PHE A 40 -1.53 0.23 0.61
CA PHE A 40 -2.63 0.74 1.43
C PHE A 40 -2.62 2.27 1.53
N TYR A 41 -1.43 2.83 1.73
CA TYR A 41 -1.20 4.27 1.81
C TYR A 41 -1.47 4.95 0.47
N ALA A 42 -1.02 4.34 -0.64
CA ALA A 42 -1.20 4.85 -1.99
C ALA A 42 -2.64 4.73 -2.54
N TRP A 43 -3.47 3.81 -2.01
CA TRP A 43 -4.75 3.45 -2.64
C TRP A 43 -5.86 4.50 -2.50
N GLY A 44 -5.80 5.39 -1.51
CA GLY A 44 -6.89 6.35 -1.27
C GLY A 44 -7.05 7.35 -2.40
N GLU A 45 -5.93 7.84 -2.92
CA GLU A 45 -5.86 8.90 -3.92
C GLU A 45 -4.52 8.81 -4.70
N PRO A 46 -4.38 7.87 -5.65
CA PRO A 46 -3.13 7.70 -6.41
C PRO A 46 -2.80 8.92 -7.28
N THR A 47 -3.80 9.72 -7.66
CA THR A 47 -3.64 10.97 -8.41
C THR A 47 -3.00 12.10 -7.60
N TYR A 48 -3.31 12.21 -6.31
CA TYR A 48 -2.78 13.31 -5.50
C TYR A 48 -1.35 13.06 -5.01
N ILE A 49 -0.93 11.81 -4.81
CA ILE A 49 0.48 11.49 -4.52
C ILE A 49 1.39 11.84 -5.70
N VAL A 50 0.95 11.61 -6.94
CA VAL A 50 1.68 12.05 -8.14
C VAL A 50 1.72 13.57 -8.24
N LEU A 51 0.60 14.25 -7.99
CA LEU A 51 0.55 15.73 -7.90
C LEU A 51 1.44 16.29 -6.78
N LEU A 52 1.52 15.63 -5.64
CA LEU A 52 2.37 16.03 -4.51
C LEU A 52 3.85 15.83 -4.84
N LEU A 53 4.22 14.72 -5.48
CA LEU A 53 5.57 14.47 -5.98
C LEU A 53 5.98 15.49 -7.06
N VAL A 54 5.09 15.81 -8.00
CA VAL A 54 5.32 16.86 -9.01
C VAL A 54 5.44 18.23 -8.34
N SER A 55 4.59 18.55 -7.37
CA SER A 55 4.64 19.82 -6.63
C SER A 55 5.97 19.97 -5.87
N VAL A 56 6.44 18.91 -5.21
CA VAL A 56 7.73 18.88 -4.52
C VAL A 56 8.89 19.09 -5.51
N LEU A 57 8.86 18.42 -6.68
CA LEU A 57 9.88 18.60 -7.72
C LEU A 57 9.90 20.01 -8.31
N VAL A 58 8.73 20.58 -8.59
CA VAL A 58 8.61 21.94 -9.15
C VAL A 58 9.00 23.01 -8.14
N ASN A 59 8.69 22.83 -6.85
CA ASN A 59 9.07 23.78 -5.81
C ASN A 59 10.57 23.71 -5.48
N TYR A 60 11.19 22.55 -5.65
CA TYR A 60 12.62 22.35 -5.42
C TYR A 60 13.50 22.95 -6.54
N LEU A 61 12.97 23.06 -7.75
CA LEU A 61 13.59 23.72 -8.91
C LEU A 61 13.46 25.25 -8.83
#